data_AF-A0A914YKJ8-F1
#
_entry.id   AF-A0A914YKJ8-F1
#
_cell.length_a   1.000
_cell.length_b   1.000
_cell.length_c   1.000
_cell.angle_alpha   90.00
_cell.angle_beta   90.00
_cell.angle_gamma   90.00
#
_symmetry.space_group_name_H-M   'P 1'
#
loop_
_entity.id
_entity.type
_entity.pdbx_description
1 polymer ?
#
loop_
_entity_poly.entity_id
_entity_poly.type
_entity_poly.pdbx_seq_one_letter_code
_entity_poly.pdbx_strand_id
1 'polypeptide(L)'
;MVYGGMRSMKGMVTETSVLDPEEGIRFRGYSIPECQKQLPKAQGGDEPLPEGIWWLLTTGEIPNDKQVQAISKEWASRADLPDHVAQLLHSFPSNLHPMSQFIAAIAALQGESKFAQAYANGVHKSTYWEYTYEDSMNLLAKLPTVAASIYRNLYRDGSSVSVIDSNKD
;
A
#
# COMPACT_ATOMS: atom_id res chain seq x y z
N MET A 1 -9.40 -22.32 23.66
CA MET A 1 -9.40 -20.94 23.14
C MET A 1 -8.18 -20.15 23.61
N VAL A 2 -7.92 -19.99 24.91
CA VAL A 2 -6.77 -19.20 25.42
C VAL A 2 -5.40 -19.82 25.08
N TYR A 3 -5.13 -21.06 25.48
CA TYR A 3 -3.85 -21.74 25.17
C TYR A 3 -3.60 -21.99 23.67
N GLY A 4 -4.66 -21.94 22.86
CA GLY A 4 -4.60 -22.17 21.40
C GLY A 4 -4.48 -20.89 20.59
N GLY A 5 -4.17 -19.75 21.21
CA GLY A 5 -3.98 -18.47 20.53
C GLY A 5 -5.24 -17.96 19.84
N MET A 6 -6.36 -17.86 20.57
CA MET A 6 -7.63 -17.31 20.07
C MET A 6 -8.27 -18.06 18.88
N ARG A 7 -7.83 -19.30 18.59
CA ARG A 7 -8.45 -20.13 17.54
C ARG A 7 -9.97 -20.16 17.68
N SER A 8 -10.67 -19.77 16.61
CA SER A 8 -12.14 -19.67 16.48
C SER A 8 -12.83 -18.62 17.37
N MET A 9 -12.06 -17.73 18.02
CA MET A 9 -12.62 -16.65 18.83
C MET A 9 -12.75 -15.38 18.01
N LYS A 10 -13.97 -14.84 17.89
CA LYS A 10 -14.21 -13.54 17.24
C LYS A 10 -13.74 -12.43 18.19
N GLY A 11 -12.64 -11.75 17.85
CA GLY A 11 -11.96 -10.79 18.74
C GLY A 11 -11.73 -9.39 18.18
N MET A 12 -12.04 -9.13 16.91
CA MET A 12 -11.85 -7.84 16.27
C MET A 12 -12.94 -7.55 15.25
N VAL A 13 -13.17 -6.26 14.98
CA VAL A 13 -14.04 -5.78 13.90
C VAL A 13 -13.16 -5.41 12.71
N THR A 14 -13.47 -5.94 11.53
CA THR A 14 -12.76 -5.68 10.27
C THR A 14 -13.76 -5.43 9.16
N GLU A 15 -13.75 -4.24 8.57
CA GLU A 15 -14.82 -3.77 7.68
C GLU A 15 -14.52 -3.96 6.18
N THR A 16 -13.24 -4.15 5.82
CA THR A 16 -12.78 -4.12 4.43
C THR A 16 -13.07 -5.41 3.68
N SER A 17 -13.00 -6.55 4.36
CA SER A 17 -13.24 -7.87 3.74
C SER A 17 -13.80 -8.89 4.73
N VAL A 18 -14.51 -9.88 4.18
CA VAL A 18 -15.06 -11.01 4.92
C VAL A 18 -14.89 -12.28 4.08
N LEU A 19 -14.46 -13.37 4.73
CA LEU A 19 -14.38 -14.68 4.09
C LEU A 19 -15.75 -15.35 4.10
N ASP A 20 -16.33 -15.50 2.92
CA ASP A 20 -17.52 -16.32 2.68
C ASP A 20 -17.08 -17.80 2.59
N PRO A 21 -17.74 -18.72 3.32
CA PRO A 21 -17.36 -20.13 3.32
C PRO A 21 -17.56 -20.83 1.96
N GLU A 22 -18.46 -20.34 1.10
CA GLU A 22 -18.76 -20.94 -0.19
C GLU A 22 -18.03 -20.22 -1.34
N GLU A 23 -18.01 -18.89 -1.30
CA GLU A 23 -17.56 -18.05 -2.42
C GLU A 23 -16.15 -17.45 -2.21
N GLY A 24 -15.54 -17.72 -1.06
CA GLY A 24 -14.21 -17.24 -0.71
C GLY A 24 -14.20 -15.78 -0.22
N ILE A 25 -13.05 -15.11 -0.38
CA ILE A 25 -12.87 -13.76 0.16
C ILE A 25 -13.71 -12.74 -0.64
N ARG A 26 -14.43 -11.88 0.08
CA ARG A 26 -15.18 -10.75 -0.50
C ARG A 26 -14.60 -9.43 -0.05
N PHE A 27 -14.40 -8.50 -0.97
CA PHE A 27 -13.98 -7.13 -0.71
C PHE A 27 -15.19 -6.22 -0.68
N ARG A 28 -15.54 -5.69 0.50
CA ARG A 28 -16.76 -4.88 0.69
C ARG A 28 -18.04 -5.53 0.12
N GLY A 29 -18.13 -6.86 0.21
CA GLY A 29 -19.25 -7.66 -0.30
C GLY A 29 -19.07 -8.22 -1.72
N TYR A 30 -18.17 -7.65 -2.52
CA TYR A 30 -17.88 -8.12 -3.88
C TYR A 30 -16.92 -9.30 -3.86
N SER A 31 -17.29 -10.39 -4.51
CA SER A 31 -16.40 -11.53 -4.77
C SER A 31 -15.26 -11.17 -5.73
N ILE A 32 -14.22 -12.00 -5.79
CA ILE A 32 -13.10 -11.79 -6.73
C ILE A 32 -13.57 -11.75 -8.20
N PRO A 33 -14.43 -12.68 -8.68
CA PRO A 33 -14.93 -12.60 -10.06
C PRO A 33 -15.75 -11.32 -10.34
N GLU A 34 -16.52 -10.84 -9.37
CA GLU A 34 -17.23 -9.57 -9.48
C GLU A 34 -16.27 -8.39 -9.57
N CYS A 35 -15.19 -8.40 -8.78
CA CYS A 35 -14.13 -7.38 -8.83
C CYS A 35 -13.45 -7.37 -10.20
N GLN A 36 -13.06 -8.53 -10.74
CA GLN A 36 -12.42 -8.64 -12.07
C GLN A 36 -13.32 -8.11 -13.21
N LYS A 37 -14.64 -8.23 -13.04
CA LYS A 37 -15.62 -7.76 -14.03
C LYS A 37 -15.91 -6.26 -13.91
N GLN A 38 -15.95 -5.73 -12.69
CA GLN A 38 -16.46 -4.37 -12.43
C GLN A 38 -15.36 -3.32 -12.21
N LEU A 39 -14.19 -3.71 -11.71
CA LEU A 39 -13.12 -2.75 -11.46
C LEU A 39 -12.46 -2.30 -12.76
N PRO A 40 -12.08 -1.02 -12.88
CA PRO A 40 -11.32 -0.51 -14.00
C PRO A 40 -10.01 -1.26 -14.24
N LYS A 41 -9.59 -1.28 -15.51
CA LYS A 41 -8.43 -1.99 -16.02
C LYS A 41 -7.50 -1.02 -16.75
N ALA A 42 -6.22 -1.38 -16.86
CA ALA A 42 -5.28 -0.63 -17.70
C ALA A 42 -5.75 -0.62 -19.16
N GLN A 43 -5.33 0.39 -19.93
CA GLN A 43 -5.63 0.46 -21.36
C GLN A 43 -5.02 -0.75 -22.09
N GLY A 44 -5.87 -1.61 -22.64
CA GLY A 44 -5.44 -2.85 -23.31
C GLY A 44 -5.06 -3.99 -22.35
N GLY A 45 -5.31 -3.83 -21.05
CA GLY A 45 -5.15 -4.86 -20.04
C GLY A 45 -6.47 -5.54 -19.67
N ASP A 46 -6.37 -6.79 -19.22
CA ASP A 46 -7.53 -7.60 -18.83
C ASP A 46 -7.70 -7.76 -17.31
N GLU A 47 -6.73 -7.31 -16.52
CA GLU A 47 -6.72 -7.43 -15.06
C GLU A 47 -7.13 -6.11 -14.36
N PRO A 48 -7.82 -6.18 -13.21
CA PRO A 48 -8.25 -5.02 -12.47
C PRO A 48 -7.07 -4.28 -11.83
N LEU A 49 -7.12 -2.94 -11.85
CA LEU A 49 -6.09 -2.08 -11.28
C LEU A 49 -6.12 -2.08 -9.74
N PRO A 50 -4.97 -2.20 -9.05
CA PRO A 50 -4.88 -2.14 -7.59
C PRO A 50 -5.44 -0.85 -6.98
N GLU A 51 -5.35 0.27 -7.67
CA GLU A 51 -5.96 1.55 -7.31
C GLU A 51 -7.48 1.43 -7.17
N GLY A 52 -8.10 0.66 -8.06
CA GLY A 52 -9.53 0.37 -7.99
C GLY A 52 -9.89 -0.45 -6.76
N ILE A 53 -9.02 -1.41 -6.39
CA ILE A 53 -9.17 -2.18 -5.15
C ILE A 53 -9.01 -1.26 -3.93
N TRP A 54 -8.02 -0.36 -3.91
CA TRP A 54 -7.85 0.61 -2.83
C TRP A 54 -9.07 1.49 -2.64
N TRP A 55 -9.63 2.02 -3.74
CA TRP A 55 -10.87 2.79 -3.72
C TRP A 55 -12.03 1.97 -3.15
N LEU A 56 -12.22 0.75 -3.63
CA LEU A 56 -13.27 -0.14 -3.14
C LEU A 56 -13.12 -0.37 -1.63
N LEU A 57 -11.93 -0.74 -1.15
CA LEU A 57 -11.72 -1.04 0.26
C LEU A 57 -11.93 0.17 1.17
N THR A 58 -11.60 1.38 0.71
CA THR A 58 -11.75 2.61 1.51
C THR A 58 -13.16 3.18 1.50
N THR A 59 -13.87 3.09 0.37
CA THR A 59 -15.19 3.73 0.18
C THR A 59 -16.37 2.77 0.26
N GLY A 60 -16.17 1.49 -0.09
CA GLY A 60 -17.26 0.53 -0.29
C GLY A 60 -17.89 0.58 -1.69
N GLU A 61 -17.43 1.47 -2.57
CA GLU A 61 -18.03 1.70 -3.89
C GLU A 61 -17.09 1.27 -5.02
N ILE A 62 -17.66 0.89 -6.18
CA ILE A 62 -16.88 0.61 -7.39
C ILE A 62 -16.48 1.93 -8.06
N PRO A 63 -15.18 2.22 -8.24
CA PRO A 63 -14.74 3.44 -8.89
C PRO A 63 -14.98 3.42 -10.41
N ASN A 64 -15.11 4.62 -10.99
CA ASN A 64 -15.00 4.81 -12.44
C ASN A 64 -13.53 5.05 -12.86
N ASP A 65 -13.28 5.02 -14.18
CA ASP A 65 -11.93 5.18 -14.75
C ASP A 65 -11.24 6.49 -14.33
N LYS A 66 -11.99 7.60 -14.20
CA LYS A 66 -11.41 8.89 -13.79
C LYS A 66 -10.93 8.87 -12.35
N GLN A 67 -11.65 8.18 -11.47
CA GLN A 67 -11.28 8.02 -10.06
C GLN A 67 -10.03 7.16 -9.91
N VAL A 68 -9.94 6.06 -10.67
CA VAL A 68 -8.73 5.23 -10.70
C VAL A 68 -7.53 6.00 -11.22
N GLN A 69 -7.67 6.70 -12.35
CA GLN A 69 -6.60 7.55 -12.90
C GLN A 69 -6.17 8.67 -11.95
N ALA A 70 -7.07 9.18 -11.11
CA ALA A 70 -6.71 10.17 -10.09
C ALA A 70 -5.81 9.55 -9.01
N ILE A 71 -6.11 8.34 -8.55
CA ILE A 71 -5.24 7.61 -7.61
C ILE A 71 -3.88 7.30 -8.24
N SER A 72 -3.83 6.78 -9.48
CA SER A 72 -2.56 6.46 -10.15
C SER A 72 -1.64 7.69 -10.20
N LYS A 73 -2.18 8.85 -10.61
CA LYS A 73 -1.44 10.11 -10.62
C LYS A 73 -0.99 10.56 -9.24
N GLU A 74 -1.86 10.40 -8.26
CA GLU A 74 -1.57 10.77 -6.89
C GLU A 74 -0.44 9.92 -6.30
N TRP A 75 -0.47 8.59 -6.51
CA TRP A 75 0.61 7.70 -6.10
C TRP A 75 1.91 8.00 -6.85
N ALA A 76 1.86 8.21 -8.17
CA ALA A 76 3.04 8.61 -8.93
C ALA A 76 3.68 9.89 -8.38
N SER A 77 2.87 10.88 -7.96
CA SER A 77 3.37 12.14 -7.38
C SER A 77 3.94 12.02 -5.96
N ARG A 78 3.64 10.92 -5.26
CA ARG A 78 4.03 10.68 -3.85
C ARG A 78 5.14 9.62 -3.69
N ALA A 79 5.60 9.02 -4.80
CA ALA A 79 6.45 7.83 -4.82
C ALA A 79 7.94 8.07 -4.55
N ASP A 80 8.38 9.34 -4.52
CA ASP A 80 9.77 9.69 -4.27
C ASP A 80 10.22 9.31 -2.84
N LEU A 81 11.41 8.75 -2.75
CA LEU A 81 12.02 8.38 -1.48
C LEU A 81 12.92 9.50 -0.96
N PRO A 82 12.94 9.75 0.36
CA PRO A 82 13.92 10.63 0.96
C PRO A 82 15.34 10.08 0.80
N ASP A 83 16.31 10.99 0.67
CA ASP A 83 17.72 10.62 0.49
C ASP A 83 18.23 9.67 1.57
N HIS A 84 17.83 9.86 2.84
CA HIS A 84 18.29 8.98 3.92
C HIS A 84 17.77 7.54 3.78
N VAL A 85 16.56 7.36 3.24
CA VAL A 85 15.98 6.02 3.00
C VAL A 85 16.63 5.39 1.78
N ALA A 86 16.87 6.16 0.72
CA ALA A 86 17.59 5.69 -0.45
C ALA A 86 19.02 5.23 -0.05
N GLN A 87 19.76 6.03 0.71
CA GLN A 87 21.09 5.68 1.21
C GLN A 87 21.06 4.42 2.09
N LEU A 88 20.08 4.32 3.00
CA LEU A 88 19.90 3.13 3.84
C LEU A 88 19.74 1.86 2.98
N LEU A 89 18.89 1.90 1.95
CA LEU A 89 18.65 0.77 1.04
C LEU A 89 19.93 0.31 0.33
N HIS A 90 20.79 1.25 -0.07
CA HIS A 90 22.08 0.93 -0.72
C HIS A 90 23.14 0.43 0.27
N SER A 91 22.99 0.73 1.56
CA SER A 91 23.95 0.35 2.60
C SER A 91 23.76 -1.07 3.14
N PHE A 92 22.61 -1.71 2.85
CA PHE A 92 22.35 -3.06 3.35
C PHE A 92 23.31 -4.10 2.75
N PRO A 93 23.82 -5.03 3.56
CA PRO A 93 24.66 -6.10 3.05
C PRO A 93 23.81 -7.12 2.28
N SER A 94 24.41 -7.76 1.26
CA SER A 94 23.70 -8.70 0.36
C SER A 94 23.19 -9.98 1.05
N ASN A 95 23.70 -10.29 2.25
CA ASN A 95 23.24 -11.42 3.06
C ASN A 95 22.03 -11.08 3.95
N LEU A 96 21.63 -9.81 4.04
CA LEU A 96 20.45 -9.41 4.80
C LEU A 96 19.18 -9.76 4.02
N HIS A 97 18.29 -10.52 4.64
CA HIS A 97 17.06 -10.98 4.02
C HIS A 97 16.21 -9.81 3.46
N PRO A 98 15.61 -9.91 2.26
CA PRO A 98 14.88 -8.80 1.63
C PRO A 98 13.75 -8.24 2.50
N MET A 99 13.01 -9.10 3.22
CA MET A 99 11.98 -8.63 4.14
C MET A 99 12.54 -7.81 5.31
N SER A 100 13.74 -8.11 5.79
CA SER A 100 14.40 -7.31 6.84
C SER A 100 14.79 -5.94 6.31
N GLN A 101 15.29 -5.87 5.08
CA GLN A 101 15.57 -4.59 4.40
C GLN A 101 14.29 -3.77 4.21
N PHE A 102 13.20 -4.42 3.78
CA PHE A 102 11.90 -3.79 3.53
C PHE A 102 11.30 -3.18 4.82
N ILE A 103 11.27 -3.95 5.90
CA ILE A 103 10.75 -3.47 7.20
C ILE A 103 11.61 -2.31 7.73
N ALA A 104 12.94 -2.42 7.64
CA ALA A 104 13.84 -1.36 8.09
C ALA A 104 13.67 -0.06 7.27
N ALA A 105 13.50 -0.16 5.95
CA ALA A 105 13.23 0.99 5.09
C ALA A 105 11.87 1.64 5.39
N ILE A 106 10.81 0.86 5.62
CA ILE A 106 9.50 1.37 6.02
C ILE A 106 9.58 2.06 7.39
N ALA A 107 10.32 1.49 8.35
CA ALA A 107 10.55 2.13 9.63
C ALA A 107 11.31 3.47 9.48
N ALA A 108 12.28 3.55 8.56
CA ALA A 108 12.99 4.79 8.28
C ALA A 108 12.13 5.86 7.57
N LEU A 109 11.10 5.47 6.82
CA LEU A 109 10.10 6.38 6.24
C LEU A 109 9.21 7.04 7.30
N GLN A 110 9.14 6.49 8.52
CA GLN A 110 8.32 7.05 9.60
C GLN A 110 8.69 8.50 9.96
N GLY A 111 9.93 8.93 9.72
CA GLY A 111 10.37 10.31 9.93
C GLY A 111 9.57 11.34 9.13
N GLU A 112 8.88 10.93 8.06
CA GLU A 112 8.03 11.79 7.23
C GLU A 112 6.53 11.72 7.58
N SER A 113 6.16 10.96 8.62
CA SER A 113 4.76 10.77 8.99
C SER A 113 4.08 12.09 9.35
N LYS A 114 3.06 12.45 8.56
CA LYS A 114 2.19 13.60 8.82
C LYS A 114 1.33 13.38 10.04
N PHE A 115 0.85 12.15 10.27
CA PHE A 115 0.05 11.82 11.45
C PHE A 115 0.87 11.96 12.74
N ALA A 116 2.12 11.47 12.77
CA ALA A 116 2.98 11.61 13.94
C ALA A 116 3.21 13.09 14.32
N GLN A 117 3.48 13.94 13.32
CA GLN A 117 3.67 15.37 13.52
C GLN A 117 2.37 16.06 13.98
N ALA A 118 1.24 15.78 13.32
CA ALA A 118 -0.06 16.36 13.68
C ALA A 118 -0.52 15.96 15.09
N TYR A 119 -0.30 14.70 15.46
CA TYR A 119 -0.62 14.19 16.79
C TYR A 119 0.21 14.89 17.87
N ALA A 120 1.53 15.05 17.65
CA ALA A 120 2.41 15.78 18.58
C ALA A 120 1.99 17.25 18.76
N ASN A 121 1.42 17.85 17.72
CA ASN A 121 0.87 19.21 17.75
C ASN A 121 -0.53 19.31 18.38
N GLY A 122 -1.11 18.21 18.88
CA GLY A 122 -2.37 18.21 19.63
C GLY A 122 -3.61 18.30 18.74
N VAL A 123 -3.58 17.75 17.53
CA VAL A 123 -4.74 17.75 16.63
C VAL A 123 -5.94 17.03 17.24
N HIS A 124 -7.16 17.44 16.89
CA HIS A 124 -8.38 16.87 17.46
C HIS A 124 -8.61 15.43 17.00
N LYS A 125 -9.11 14.56 17.90
CA LYS A 125 -9.34 13.14 17.63
C LYS A 125 -10.20 12.87 16.39
N SER A 126 -11.18 13.72 16.11
CA SER A 126 -12.08 13.55 14.95
C SER A 126 -11.39 13.66 13.59
N THR A 127 -10.21 14.27 13.52
CA THR A 127 -9.47 14.49 12.26
C THR A 127 -8.26 13.55 12.12
N TYR A 128 -8.06 12.61 13.04
CA TYR A 128 -6.96 11.63 12.98
C TYR A 128 -6.92 10.85 11.66
N TRP A 129 -8.09 10.51 11.13
CA TRP A 129 -8.23 9.75 9.90
C TRP A 129 -7.68 10.51 8.68
N GLU A 130 -7.72 11.84 8.68
CA GLU A 130 -7.26 12.68 7.56
C GLU A 130 -5.75 12.50 7.36
N TYR A 131 -4.98 12.60 8.45
CA TYR A 131 -3.53 12.41 8.40
C TYR A 131 -3.14 10.95 8.26
N THR A 132 -3.95 10.02 8.79
CA THR A 132 -3.72 8.58 8.58
C THR A 132 -3.94 8.20 7.11
N TYR A 133 -4.94 8.78 6.46
CA TYR A 133 -5.19 8.63 5.03
C TYR A 133 -3.99 9.15 4.22
N GLU A 134 -3.50 10.35 4.55
CA GLU A 134 -2.33 10.95 3.91
C GLU A 134 -1.08 10.06 4.04
N ASP A 135 -0.79 9.56 5.24
CA ASP A 135 0.36 8.68 5.47
C ASP A 135 0.19 7.31 4.77
N SER A 136 -1.04 6.79 4.70
CA SER A 136 -1.33 5.54 3.97
C SER A 136 -1.10 5.71 2.46
N MET A 137 -1.57 6.83 1.88
CA MET A 137 -1.36 7.16 0.48
C MET A 137 0.13 7.34 0.16
N ASN A 138 0.86 8.06 1.02
CA ASN A 138 2.30 8.24 0.88
C ASN A 138 3.06 6.91 0.99
N LEU A 139 2.68 6.06 1.94
CA LEU A 139 3.33 4.76 2.13
C LEU A 139 3.11 3.87 0.91
N LEU A 140 1.86 3.67 0.48
CA LEU A 140 1.50 2.84 -0.67
C LEU A 140 2.25 3.28 -1.94
N ALA A 141 2.33 4.59 -2.19
CA ALA A 141 3.08 5.15 -3.31
C ALA A 141 4.58 4.81 -3.28
N LYS A 142 5.19 4.74 -2.10
CA LYS A 142 6.64 4.50 -1.93
C LYS A 142 7.02 3.02 -1.89
N LEU A 143 6.08 2.12 -1.56
CA LEU A 143 6.36 0.68 -1.42
C LEU A 143 7.00 0.06 -2.69
N PRO A 144 6.54 0.34 -3.92
CA PRO A 144 7.15 -0.22 -5.12
C PRO A 144 8.60 0.23 -5.31
N THR A 145 8.91 1.51 -5.06
CA THR A 145 10.27 2.06 -5.17
C THR A 145 11.22 1.38 -4.17
N VAL A 146 10.77 1.18 -2.92
CA VAL A 146 11.53 0.46 -1.89
C VAL A 146 11.75 -0.99 -2.33
N ALA A 147 10.70 -1.70 -2.73
CA ALA A 147 10.77 -3.11 -3.11
C ALA A 147 11.66 -3.33 -4.36
N ALA A 148 11.54 -2.45 -5.36
CA ALA A 148 12.36 -2.48 -6.56
C ALA A 148 13.84 -2.22 -6.25
N SER A 149 14.13 -1.27 -5.36
CA SER A 149 15.51 -0.99 -4.92
C SER A 149 16.13 -2.21 -4.25
N ILE A 150 15.41 -2.87 -3.33
CA ILE A 150 15.87 -4.11 -2.69
C ILE A 150 16.11 -5.21 -3.72
N TYR A 151 15.17 -5.41 -4.64
CA TYR A 151 15.29 -6.41 -5.69
C TYR A 151 16.54 -6.17 -6.56
N ARG A 152 16.81 -4.93 -6.95
CA ARG A 152 17.96 -4.62 -7.80
C ARG A 152 19.28 -4.70 -7.03
N ASN A 153 19.32 -4.30 -5.77
CA ASN A 153 20.50 -4.44 -4.92
C ASN A 153 20.90 -5.90 -4.71
N LEU A 154 19.92 -6.79 -4.52
CA LEU A 154 20.18 -8.21 -4.27
C LEU A 154 20.40 -9.03 -5.54
N TYR A 155 19.71 -8.70 -6.64
CA TYR A 155 19.61 -9.59 -7.80
C TYR A 155 19.99 -8.95 -9.13
N ARG A 156 20.33 -7.65 -9.16
CA ARG A 156 20.67 -6.89 -10.39
C ARG A 156 21.83 -5.90 -10.15
N ASP A 157 22.84 -6.33 -9.40
CA ASP A 157 24.11 -5.62 -9.19
C ASP A 157 23.97 -4.18 -8.67
N GLY A 158 22.90 -3.86 -7.93
CA GLY A 158 22.68 -2.51 -7.41
C GLY A 158 22.37 -1.45 -8.49
N SER A 159 21.89 -1.89 -9.65
CA SER A 159 21.52 -0.97 -10.74
C SER A 159 20.37 -0.03 -10.34
N SER A 160 20.41 1.22 -10.77
CA SER A 160 19.46 2.28 -10.37
C SER A 160 18.02 2.03 -10.81
N VAL A 161 17.06 2.13 -9.88
CA VAL A 161 15.63 2.09 -10.22
C VAL A 161 15.30 3.24 -11.19
N SER A 162 14.46 2.96 -12.20
CA SER A 162 14.04 3.98 -13.17
C SER A 162 13.21 5.07 -12.48
N VAL A 163 13.22 6.27 -13.07
CA VAL A 163 12.37 7.38 -12.66
C VAL A 163 10.89 6.97 -12.78
N ILE A 164 10.07 7.43 -11.85
CA ILE A 164 8.62 7.22 -11.87
C ILE A 164 8.04 7.84 -13.14
N ASP A 165 7.30 7.04 -13.91
CA ASP A 165 6.56 7.51 -15.09
C ASP A 165 5.14 7.85 -14.66
N SER A 166 4.81 9.14 -14.60
CA SER A 166 3.50 9.64 -14.18
C SER A 166 2.34 9.22 -15.10
N ASN A 167 2.63 8.61 -16.25
CA ASN A 167 1.61 8.13 -17.19
C ASN A 167 1.28 6.64 -17.00
N LYS A 168 1.99 5.94 -16.12
CA LYS A 168 1.69 4.55 -15.77
C LYS A 168 0.77 4.49 -14.56
N ASP A 169 -0.01 3.41 -14.52
CA ASP A 169 -0.68 2.92 -13.31
C ASP A 169 0.34 2.52 -12.22
#